data_AF-A0A6I5C7C1-F1
#
_entry.id   AF-A0A6I5C7C1-F1
#
_cell.length_a   1.000
_cell.length_b   1.000
_cell.length_c   1.000
_cell.angle_alpha   90.00
_cell.angle_beta   90.00
_cell.angle_gamma   90.00
#
_symmetry.space_group_name_H-M   'P 1'
#
loop_
_entity.id
_entity.type
_entity.pdbx_description
1 polymer ?
#
loop_
_entity_poly.entity_id
_entity_poly.type
_entity_poly.pdbx_seq_one_letter_code
_entity_poly.pdbx_strand_id
1 'polypeptide(L)'
;QARAGVIERCEEAGRVLDAAAGDFDALRGLDRGVGGAVQVAETRFRALTGRTAAVESVLAGLARRYAPSASDQVTGHAEQARDRLMFATVHLNQARQAADRDERDAAVAHLRAAEGAVAQTAVFLDGIERLSATLDEAAALVPAALSGAEAERAAARTGPAGVPAGETRSRVLHLDGVLASVRQELASGRPYDPLDALRRIVAAATPLGAGRTGVLSAAALLLARSAVAGATGFVTTHRGAVGPEARTTLAEAERLLAVSGATADLLSADALARA
;
A
#
# COMPACT_ATOMS: atom_id res chain seq x y z
N GLN A 1 -18.56 -12.96 29.98
CA GLN A 1 -17.13 -13.26 29.74
C GLN A 1 -16.54 -12.46 28.57
N ALA A 2 -17.17 -12.36 27.39
CA ALA A 2 -16.65 -11.55 26.27
C ALA A 2 -16.46 -10.04 26.56
N ARG A 3 -17.36 -9.41 27.35
CA ARG A 3 -17.25 -7.98 27.72
C ARG A 3 -16.06 -7.67 28.65
N ALA A 4 -15.72 -8.58 29.56
CA ALA A 4 -14.59 -8.40 30.48
C ALA A 4 -13.26 -8.35 29.73
N GLY A 5 -13.07 -9.24 28.74
CA GLY A 5 -11.87 -9.23 27.89
C GLY A 5 -11.82 -8.09 26.87
N VAL A 6 -12.90 -7.32 26.65
CA VAL A 6 -12.83 -6.08 25.86
C VAL A 6 -12.35 -4.92 26.73
N ILE A 7 -12.86 -4.82 27.97
CA ILE A 7 -12.44 -3.78 28.92
C ILE A 7 -10.95 -3.91 29.22
N GLU A 8 -10.47 -5.11 29.52
CA GLU A 8 -9.06 -5.37 29.79
C GLU A 8 -8.15 -4.97 28.62
N ARG A 9 -8.56 -5.27 27.37
CA ARG A 9 -7.84 -4.86 26.16
C ARG A 9 -7.86 -3.35 25.94
N CYS A 10 -8.97 -2.67 26.26
CA CYS A 10 -9.04 -1.22 26.20
C CYS A 10 -8.14 -0.55 27.25
N GLU A 11 -8.09 -1.09 28.47
CA GLU A 11 -7.20 -0.60 29.53
C GLU A 11 -5.73 -0.82 29.20
N GLU A 12 -5.38 -1.98 28.63
CA GLU A 12 -4.03 -2.25 28.16
C GLU A 12 -3.63 -1.31 27.01
N ALA A 13 -4.52 -1.09 26.04
CA ALA A 13 -4.29 -0.10 24.99
C ALA A 13 -4.09 1.32 25.57
N GLY A 14 -4.87 1.69 26.58
CA GLY A 14 -4.70 2.96 27.30
C GLY A 14 -3.31 3.10 27.91
N ARG A 15 -2.85 2.09 28.66
CA ARG A 15 -1.50 2.08 29.25
C ARG A 15 -0.39 2.20 28.21
N VAL A 16 -0.52 1.53 27.07
CA VAL A 16 0.46 1.62 25.97
C VAL A 16 0.47 3.03 25.37
N LEU A 17 -0.69 3.65 25.19
CA LEU A 17 -0.79 5.03 24.68
C LEU A 17 -0.18 6.04 25.66
N ASP A 18 -0.46 5.91 26.96
CA ASP A 18 0.07 6.79 28.00
C ASP A 18 1.60 6.68 28.10
N ALA A 19 2.14 5.46 28.02
CA ALA A 19 3.59 5.23 28.02
C ALA A 19 4.29 5.84 26.81
N ALA A 20 3.62 5.90 25.65
CA ALA A 20 4.16 6.48 24.42
C ALA A 20 3.95 8.00 24.30
N ALA A 21 3.15 8.61 25.18
CA ALA A 21 2.73 10.01 25.05
C ALA A 21 3.91 10.99 25.15
N GLY A 22 4.80 10.80 26.13
CA GLY A 22 5.98 11.66 26.32
C GLY A 22 6.94 11.63 25.14
N ASP A 23 7.22 10.43 24.60
CA ASP A 23 8.05 10.27 23.41
C ASP A 23 7.43 10.94 22.18
N PHE A 24 6.10 10.89 22.06
CA PHE A 24 5.38 11.59 20.98
C PHE A 24 5.44 13.11 21.12
N ASP A 25 5.30 13.63 22.33
CA ASP A 25 5.43 15.06 22.62
C ASP A 25 6.85 15.57 22.32
N ALA A 26 7.87 14.80 22.68
CA ALA A 26 9.26 15.08 22.34
C ALA A 26 9.48 15.10 20.81
N LEU A 27 8.95 14.12 20.08
CA LEU A 27 9.00 14.06 18.61
C LEU A 27 8.24 15.21 17.95
N ARG A 28 7.23 15.78 18.61
CA ARG A 28 6.48 16.94 18.15
C ARG A 28 7.07 18.27 18.62
N GLY A 29 8.09 18.24 19.49
CA GLY A 29 8.69 19.44 20.06
C GLY A 29 7.80 20.16 21.07
N LEU A 30 6.77 19.51 21.61
CA LEU A 30 5.84 20.10 22.59
C LEU A 30 6.52 20.39 23.94
N ASP A 31 7.59 19.67 24.28
CA ASP A 31 8.45 19.95 25.45
C ASP A 31 9.09 21.35 25.40
N ARG A 32 9.25 21.90 24.20
CA ARG A 32 9.79 23.25 23.94
C ARG A 32 8.69 24.31 23.85
N GLY A 33 7.45 23.95 24.16
CA GLY A 33 6.27 24.77 23.97
C GLY A 33 5.77 24.81 22.53
N VAL A 34 4.65 25.51 22.32
CA VAL A 34 3.94 25.55 21.03
C VAL A 34 4.82 26.10 19.90
N GLY A 35 5.65 27.12 20.18
CA GLY A 35 6.57 27.68 19.20
C GLY A 35 7.62 26.67 18.72
N GLY A 36 8.20 25.88 19.62
CA GLY A 36 9.12 24.80 19.27
C GLY A 36 8.44 23.70 18.43
N ALA A 37 7.19 23.38 18.76
CA ALA A 37 6.42 22.41 17.99
C ALA A 37 6.06 22.89 16.57
N VAL A 38 5.73 24.18 16.41
CA VAL A 38 5.55 24.81 15.09
C VAL A 38 6.83 24.70 14.25
N GLN A 39 8.00 24.94 14.82
CA GLN A 39 9.28 24.83 14.09
C GLN A 39 9.55 23.39 13.59
N VAL A 40 9.21 22.38 14.40
CA VAL A 40 9.32 20.97 13.99
C VAL A 40 8.38 20.67 12.81
N ALA A 41 7.12 21.12 12.90
CA ALA A 41 6.15 20.94 11.83
C ALA A 41 6.57 21.65 10.53
N GLU A 42 7.08 22.88 10.61
CA GLU A 42 7.61 23.63 9.45
C GLU A 42 8.83 22.97 8.79
N THR A 43 9.68 22.33 9.59
CA THR A 43 10.84 21.61 9.08
C THR A 43 10.39 20.39 8.27
N ARG A 44 9.42 19.62 8.80
CA ARG A 44 8.81 18.49 8.07
C ARG A 44 8.08 18.96 6.81
N PHE A 45 7.31 20.04 6.92
CA PHE A 45 6.63 20.67 5.79
C PHE A 45 7.60 21.01 4.65
N ARG A 46 8.68 21.76 4.95
CA ARG A 46 9.68 22.15 3.94
C ARG A 46 10.36 20.94 3.30
N ALA A 47 10.66 19.90 4.09
CA ALA A 47 11.24 18.68 3.58
C ALA A 47 10.31 17.98 2.56
N LEU A 48 9.01 17.89 2.86
CA LEU A 48 8.03 17.31 1.93
C LEU A 48 7.80 18.19 0.70
N THR A 49 7.70 19.51 0.86
CA THR A 49 7.62 20.43 -0.28
C THR A 49 8.79 20.28 -1.24
N GLY A 50 10.01 20.13 -0.71
CA GLY A 50 11.20 19.89 -1.53
C GLY A 50 11.19 18.56 -2.29
N ARG A 51 10.47 17.54 -1.79
CA ARG A 51 10.33 16.23 -2.44
C ARG A 51 9.31 16.22 -3.58
N THR A 52 8.32 17.10 -3.57
CA THR A 52 7.19 17.08 -4.51
C THR A 52 7.63 17.02 -5.98
N ALA A 53 8.59 17.86 -6.38
CA ALA A 53 9.07 17.89 -7.78
C ALA A 53 9.74 16.58 -8.21
N ALA A 54 10.47 15.92 -7.30
CA ALA A 54 11.09 14.62 -7.59
C ALA A 54 10.02 13.54 -7.77
N VAL A 55 9.01 13.52 -6.92
CA VAL A 55 7.89 12.55 -6.98
C VAL A 55 7.03 12.75 -8.23
N GLU A 56 6.81 13.99 -8.66
CA GLU A 56 6.13 14.29 -9.94
C GLU A 56 6.93 13.78 -11.14
N SER A 57 8.26 13.88 -11.10
CA SER A 57 9.14 13.29 -12.12
C SER A 57 9.03 11.76 -12.16
N VAL A 58 8.92 11.11 -10.99
CA VAL A 58 8.66 9.67 -10.87
C VAL A 58 7.34 9.31 -11.53
N LEU A 59 6.23 9.99 -11.22
CA LEU A 59 4.93 9.76 -11.87
C LEU A 59 4.99 9.91 -13.39
N ALA A 60 5.63 10.98 -13.88
CA ALA A 60 5.81 11.17 -15.31
C ALA A 60 6.64 10.04 -15.95
N GLY A 61 7.62 9.49 -15.20
CA GLY A 61 8.38 8.31 -15.59
C GLY A 61 7.53 7.04 -15.67
N LEU A 62 6.64 6.82 -14.70
CA LEU A 62 5.71 5.68 -14.69
C LEU A 62 4.76 5.73 -15.90
N ALA A 63 4.17 6.89 -16.18
CA ALA A 63 3.24 7.08 -17.30
C ALA A 63 3.88 6.84 -18.67
N ARG A 64 5.21 6.93 -18.80
CA ARG A 64 5.94 6.59 -20.03
C ARG A 64 6.27 5.11 -20.14
N ARG A 65 6.48 4.41 -19.02
CA ARG A 65 7.00 3.03 -18.99
C ARG A 65 5.91 1.98 -18.90
N TYR A 66 4.82 2.28 -18.18
CA TYR A 66 3.78 1.32 -17.84
C TYR A 66 2.42 1.75 -18.37
N ALA A 67 1.50 0.80 -18.49
CA ALA A 67 0.11 1.10 -18.85
C ALA A 67 -0.56 1.99 -17.79
N PRO A 68 -1.58 2.80 -18.14
CA PRO A 68 -2.28 3.65 -17.16
C PRO A 68 -2.78 2.89 -15.93
N SER A 69 -3.28 1.66 -16.11
CA SER A 69 -3.78 0.81 -15.02
C SER A 69 -2.74 0.54 -13.92
N ALA A 70 -1.45 0.53 -14.28
CA ALA A 70 -0.36 0.30 -13.34
C ALA A 70 -0.25 1.39 -12.28
N SER A 71 -0.79 2.59 -12.55
CA SER A 71 -0.77 3.76 -11.66
C SER A 71 -2.12 4.08 -11.03
N ASP A 72 -3.16 3.26 -11.25
CA ASP A 72 -4.53 3.55 -10.77
C ASP A 72 -4.55 3.83 -9.27
N GLN A 73 -3.81 3.04 -8.47
CA GLN A 73 -3.75 3.15 -7.01
C GLN A 73 -3.21 4.48 -6.47
N VAL A 74 -2.48 5.24 -7.29
CA VAL A 74 -1.89 6.54 -6.88
C VAL A 74 -2.45 7.70 -7.69
N THR A 75 -3.51 7.47 -8.45
CA THR A 75 -4.19 8.52 -9.21
C THR A 75 -4.65 9.62 -8.27
N GLY A 76 -4.27 10.87 -8.59
CA GLY A 76 -4.63 12.04 -7.78
C GLY A 76 -3.77 12.26 -6.54
N HIS A 77 -2.88 11.35 -6.16
CA HIS A 77 -2.02 11.53 -4.98
C HIS A 77 -1.15 12.81 -5.05
N ALA A 78 -0.64 13.17 -6.23
CA ALA A 78 0.13 14.40 -6.39
C ALA A 78 -0.73 15.65 -6.15
N GLU A 79 -1.95 15.69 -6.69
CA GLU A 79 -2.89 16.79 -6.46
C GLU A 79 -3.28 16.89 -4.98
N GLN A 80 -3.63 15.75 -4.37
CA GLN A 80 -3.96 15.69 -2.95
C GLN A 80 -2.78 16.13 -2.07
N ALA A 81 -1.55 15.76 -2.41
CA ALA A 81 -0.36 16.22 -1.70
C ALA A 81 -0.20 17.75 -1.79
N ARG A 82 -0.41 18.35 -2.96
CA ARG A 82 -0.37 19.81 -3.13
C ARG A 82 -1.46 20.51 -2.31
N ASP A 83 -2.68 20.01 -2.35
CA ASP A 83 -3.79 20.56 -1.55
C ASP A 83 -3.49 20.49 -0.05
N ARG A 84 -2.92 19.38 0.43
CA ARG A 84 -2.52 19.24 1.83
C ARG A 84 -1.35 20.15 2.21
N LEU A 85 -0.39 20.37 1.32
CA LEU A 85 0.68 21.35 1.55
C LEU A 85 0.13 22.79 1.63
N MET A 86 -0.81 23.15 0.76
CA MET A 86 -1.47 24.46 0.82
C MET A 86 -2.24 24.63 2.14
N PHE A 87 -3.02 23.63 2.54
CA PHE A 87 -3.73 23.62 3.82
C PHE A 87 -2.77 23.72 5.02
N ALA A 88 -1.66 22.98 5.00
CA ALA A 88 -0.63 23.05 6.03
C ALA A 88 -0.01 24.45 6.11
N THR A 89 0.24 25.11 4.98
CA THR A 89 0.78 26.47 4.91
C THR A 89 -0.12 27.46 5.67
N VAL A 90 -1.43 27.42 5.41
CA VAL A 90 -2.40 28.30 6.09
C VAL A 90 -2.35 28.09 7.60
N HIS A 91 -2.38 26.84 8.05
CA HIS A 91 -2.45 26.52 9.47
C HIS A 91 -1.12 26.71 10.22
N LEU A 92 0.03 26.51 9.58
CA LEU A 92 1.32 26.84 10.19
C LEU A 92 1.45 28.34 10.46
N ASN A 93 1.02 29.17 9.50
CA ASN A 93 1.00 30.63 9.67
C ASN A 93 0.05 31.06 10.80
N GLN A 94 -1.17 30.49 10.84
CA GLN A 94 -2.13 30.76 11.92
C GLN A 94 -1.63 30.29 13.29
N ALA A 95 -1.00 29.12 13.36
CA ALA A 95 -0.42 28.60 14.59
C ALA A 95 0.69 29.52 15.13
N ARG A 96 1.55 30.05 14.25
CA ARG A 96 2.58 31.03 14.62
C ARG A 96 1.96 32.33 15.13
N GLN A 97 1.02 32.91 14.40
CA GLN A 97 0.35 34.15 14.81
C GLN A 97 -0.39 34.02 16.14
N ALA A 98 -1.04 32.88 16.40
CA ALA A 98 -1.69 32.61 17.68
C ALA A 98 -0.66 32.43 18.81
N ALA A 99 0.46 31.75 18.54
CA ALA A 99 1.55 31.61 19.51
C ALA A 99 2.20 32.96 19.87
N ASP A 100 2.40 33.83 18.88
CA ASP A 100 2.97 35.18 19.09
C ASP A 100 2.02 36.09 19.89
N ARG A 101 0.71 35.81 19.89
CA ARG A 101 -0.33 36.49 20.67
C ARG A 101 -0.64 35.82 22.01
N ASP A 102 0.10 34.78 22.38
CA ASP A 102 -0.13 33.94 23.58
C ASP A 102 -1.53 33.26 23.62
N GLU A 103 -2.15 33.07 22.44
CA GLU A 103 -3.43 32.37 22.27
C GLU A 103 -3.20 30.84 22.17
N ARG A 104 -2.79 30.22 23.28
CA ARG A 104 -2.30 28.82 23.32
C ARG A 104 -3.24 27.81 22.68
N ASP A 105 -4.53 27.84 23.01
CA ASP A 105 -5.50 26.85 22.51
C ASP A 105 -5.70 26.95 21.00
N ALA A 106 -5.76 28.18 20.46
CA ALA A 106 -5.85 28.43 19.04
C ALA A 106 -4.58 27.97 18.31
N ALA A 107 -3.41 28.26 18.87
CA ALA A 107 -2.13 27.83 18.32
C ALA A 107 -2.01 26.29 18.26
N VAL A 108 -2.43 25.59 19.32
CA VAL A 108 -2.46 24.11 19.36
C VAL A 108 -3.45 23.55 18.34
N ALA A 109 -4.63 24.13 18.19
CA ALA A 109 -5.63 23.68 17.23
C ALA A 109 -5.11 23.78 15.78
N HIS A 110 -4.53 24.92 15.41
CA HIS A 110 -3.95 25.13 14.09
C HIS A 110 -2.73 24.24 13.85
N LEU A 111 -1.86 24.08 14.84
CA LEU A 111 -0.70 23.19 14.75
C LEU A 111 -1.13 21.75 14.46
N ARG A 112 -2.14 21.22 15.16
CA ARG A 112 -2.67 19.87 14.93
C ARG A 112 -3.22 19.70 13.52
N ALA A 113 -3.93 20.71 13.01
CA ALA A 113 -4.44 20.70 11.63
C ALA A 113 -3.29 20.64 10.61
N ALA A 114 -2.24 21.45 10.81
CA ALA A 114 -1.06 21.46 9.97
C ALA A 114 -0.31 20.13 9.99
N GLU A 115 -0.04 19.56 11.17
CA GLU A 115 0.64 18.26 11.30
C GLU A 115 -0.15 17.13 10.63
N GLY A 116 -1.48 17.13 10.77
CA GLY A 116 -2.33 16.16 10.08
C GLY A 116 -2.19 16.24 8.56
N ALA A 117 -2.12 17.46 8.01
CA ALA A 117 -1.92 17.66 6.58
C ALA A 117 -0.49 17.31 6.10
N VAL A 118 0.53 17.62 6.91
CA VAL A 118 1.92 17.20 6.66
C VAL A 118 2.02 15.67 6.65
N ALA A 119 1.38 14.99 7.61
CA ALA A 119 1.35 13.53 7.65
C ALA A 119 0.64 12.91 6.43
N GLN A 120 -0.49 13.47 6.01
CA GLN A 120 -1.19 13.01 4.80
C GLN A 120 -0.35 13.22 3.54
N THR A 121 0.34 14.36 3.44
CA THR A 121 1.26 14.64 2.32
C THR A 121 2.33 13.54 2.22
N ALA A 122 2.94 13.17 3.35
CA ALA A 122 3.94 12.09 3.36
C ALA A 122 3.35 10.76 2.85
N VAL A 123 2.15 10.38 3.28
CA VAL A 123 1.50 9.15 2.81
C VAL A 123 1.32 9.13 1.30
N PHE A 124 0.88 10.24 0.70
CA PHE A 124 0.68 10.35 -0.75
C PHE A 124 1.99 10.28 -1.52
N LEU A 125 3.01 11.04 -1.10
CA LEU A 125 4.33 11.04 -1.76
C LEU A 125 5.01 9.67 -1.66
N ASP A 126 5.05 9.09 -0.46
CA ASP A 126 5.65 7.79 -0.24
C ASP A 126 4.88 6.68 -0.98
N GLY A 127 3.56 6.84 -1.16
CA GLY A 127 2.74 5.91 -1.94
C GLY A 127 3.16 5.83 -3.41
N ILE A 128 3.50 6.97 -4.01
CA ILE A 128 3.99 7.05 -5.39
C ILE A 128 5.36 6.37 -5.52
N GLU A 129 6.29 6.71 -4.62
CA GLU A 129 7.64 6.15 -4.63
C GLU A 129 7.61 4.62 -4.42
N ARG A 130 6.80 4.15 -3.46
CA ARG A 130 6.59 2.71 -3.23
C ARG A 130 6.04 2.04 -4.48
N LEU A 131 4.99 2.58 -5.10
CA LEU A 131 4.41 1.98 -6.30
C LEU A 131 5.45 1.91 -7.43
N SER A 132 6.27 2.95 -7.61
CA SER A 132 7.35 2.91 -8.60
C SER A 132 8.32 1.75 -8.36
N ALA A 133 8.79 1.58 -7.12
CA ALA A 133 9.68 0.49 -6.75
C ALA A 133 9.02 -0.88 -6.97
N THR A 134 7.76 -1.04 -6.56
CA THR A 134 7.00 -2.29 -6.75
C THR A 134 6.81 -2.60 -8.23
N LEU A 135 6.52 -1.61 -9.08
CA LEU A 135 6.36 -1.82 -10.53
C LEU A 135 7.67 -2.26 -11.18
N ASP A 136 8.80 -1.69 -10.75
CA ASP A 136 10.13 -2.08 -11.23
C ASP A 136 10.48 -3.52 -10.81
N GLU A 137 10.20 -3.89 -9.56
CA GLU A 137 10.35 -5.26 -9.06
C GLU A 137 9.43 -6.24 -9.80
N ALA A 138 8.16 -5.87 -9.99
CA ALA A 138 7.18 -6.68 -10.69
C ALA A 138 7.59 -6.92 -12.15
N ALA A 139 8.05 -5.87 -12.85
CA ALA A 139 8.51 -5.98 -14.22
C ALA A 139 9.71 -6.93 -14.35
N ALA A 140 10.66 -6.87 -13.41
CA ALA A 140 11.79 -7.79 -13.35
C ALA A 140 11.37 -9.24 -13.04
N LEU A 141 10.28 -9.43 -12.31
CA LEU A 141 9.78 -10.75 -11.90
C LEU A 141 8.94 -11.45 -12.98
N VAL A 142 8.31 -10.71 -13.90
CA VAL A 142 7.41 -11.26 -14.93
C VAL A 142 8.05 -12.40 -15.76
N PRO A 143 9.27 -12.27 -16.31
CA PRO A 143 9.88 -13.36 -17.09
C PRO A 143 10.11 -14.64 -16.28
N ALA A 144 10.51 -14.49 -15.02
CA ALA A 144 10.72 -15.62 -14.13
C ALA A 144 9.37 -16.27 -13.73
N ALA A 145 8.33 -15.47 -13.51
CA ALA A 145 6.98 -15.96 -13.23
C ALA A 145 6.40 -16.76 -14.41
N LEU A 146 6.62 -16.30 -15.65
CA LEU A 146 6.26 -17.06 -16.86
C LEU A 146 6.94 -18.43 -16.88
N SER A 147 8.27 -18.45 -16.66
CA SER A 147 9.06 -19.69 -16.64
C SER A 147 8.61 -20.63 -15.50
N GLY A 148 8.33 -20.08 -14.33
CA GLY A 148 7.81 -20.84 -13.19
C GLY A 148 6.45 -21.46 -13.49
N ALA A 149 5.54 -20.70 -14.09
CA ALA A 149 4.23 -21.22 -14.49
C ALA A 149 4.30 -22.29 -15.59
N GLU A 150 5.27 -22.20 -16.51
CA GLU A 150 5.54 -23.26 -17.49
C GLU A 150 6.01 -24.57 -16.81
N ALA A 151 6.84 -24.47 -15.78
CA ALA A 151 7.28 -25.63 -15.01
C ALA A 151 6.11 -26.29 -14.26
N GLU A 152 5.22 -25.50 -13.65
CA GLU A 152 4.01 -25.98 -12.99
C GLU A 152 3.05 -26.66 -13.99
N ARG A 153 2.89 -26.08 -15.18
CA ARG A 153 2.15 -26.70 -16.28
C ARG A 153 2.73 -28.07 -16.66
N ALA A 154 4.06 -28.18 -16.74
CA ALA A 154 4.72 -29.44 -17.08
C ALA A 154 4.50 -30.50 -15.97
N ALA A 155 4.61 -30.10 -14.70
CA ALA A 155 4.34 -30.96 -13.55
C ALA A 155 2.87 -31.42 -13.51
N ALA A 156 1.92 -30.54 -13.82
CA ALA A 156 0.50 -30.85 -13.84
C ALA A 156 0.12 -31.99 -14.82
N ARG A 157 0.92 -32.25 -15.87
CA ARG A 157 0.69 -33.38 -16.79
C ARG A 157 0.89 -34.75 -16.13
N THR A 158 1.69 -34.81 -15.08
CA THR A 158 1.86 -36.03 -14.27
C THR A 158 0.72 -36.22 -13.25
N GLY A 159 -0.14 -35.21 -13.08
CA GLY A 159 -1.40 -35.26 -12.34
C GLY A 159 -1.25 -35.24 -10.83
N PRO A 160 -1.79 -34.24 -10.09
CA PRO A 160 -1.96 -34.38 -8.65
C PRO A 160 -2.97 -35.50 -8.35
N ALA A 161 -2.66 -36.36 -7.38
CA ALA A 161 -3.56 -37.44 -6.97
C ALA A 161 -4.93 -36.87 -6.53
N GLY A 162 -6.02 -37.40 -7.08
CA GLY A 162 -7.39 -37.06 -6.67
C GLY A 162 -8.11 -35.98 -7.49
N VAL A 163 -7.47 -35.35 -8.50
CA VAL A 163 -8.16 -34.42 -9.42
C VAL A 163 -8.60 -35.14 -10.70
N PRO A 164 -9.86 -35.01 -11.14
CA PRO A 164 -10.31 -35.57 -12.42
C PRO A 164 -9.45 -35.10 -13.60
N ALA A 165 -9.14 -36.02 -14.51
CA ALA A 165 -8.30 -35.71 -15.67
C ALA A 165 -8.88 -34.59 -16.57
N GLY A 166 -10.21 -34.52 -16.69
CA GLY A 166 -10.90 -33.46 -17.43
C GLY A 166 -10.71 -32.08 -16.79
N GLU A 167 -10.78 -32.00 -15.46
CA GLU A 167 -10.57 -30.77 -14.71
C GLU A 167 -9.12 -30.29 -14.79
N THR A 168 -8.16 -31.21 -14.63
CA THR A 168 -6.73 -30.90 -14.81
C THR A 168 -6.46 -30.35 -16.21
N ARG A 169 -7.04 -30.96 -17.25
CA ARG A 169 -6.91 -30.48 -18.63
C ARG A 169 -7.48 -29.07 -18.81
N SER A 170 -8.64 -28.77 -18.22
CA SER A 170 -9.24 -27.45 -18.29
C SER A 170 -8.37 -26.38 -17.64
N ARG A 171 -7.82 -26.65 -16.44
CA ARG A 171 -6.90 -25.74 -15.74
C ARG A 171 -5.62 -25.48 -16.53
N VAL A 172 -5.04 -26.52 -17.16
CA VAL A 172 -3.86 -26.38 -18.03
C VAL A 172 -4.16 -25.53 -19.26
N LEU A 173 -5.31 -25.73 -19.93
CA LEU A 173 -5.71 -24.92 -21.09
C LEU A 173 -5.93 -23.45 -20.71
N HIS A 174 -6.52 -23.18 -19.54
CA HIS A 174 -6.67 -21.83 -19.03
C HIS A 174 -5.31 -21.15 -18.80
N LEU A 175 -4.39 -21.85 -18.13
CA LEU A 175 -3.02 -21.34 -17.92
C LEU A 175 -2.32 -21.06 -19.27
N ASP A 176 -2.46 -21.96 -20.25
CA ASP A 176 -1.87 -21.76 -21.58
C ASP A 176 -2.36 -20.47 -22.25
N GLY A 177 -3.66 -20.20 -22.19
CA GLY A 177 -4.25 -18.96 -22.70
C GLY A 177 -3.69 -17.72 -22.00
N VAL A 178 -3.57 -17.76 -20.67
CA VAL A 178 -3.01 -16.65 -19.87
C VAL A 178 -1.55 -16.40 -20.23
N LEU A 179 -0.71 -17.45 -20.25
CA LEU A 179 0.71 -17.31 -20.59
C LEU A 179 0.91 -16.82 -22.03
N ALA A 180 0.06 -17.25 -22.97
CA ALA A 180 0.10 -16.75 -24.34
C ALA A 180 -0.24 -15.25 -24.41
N SER A 181 -1.30 -14.81 -23.72
CA SER A 181 -1.69 -13.40 -23.64
C SER A 181 -0.57 -12.52 -23.08
N VAL A 182 0.02 -12.91 -21.94
CA VAL A 182 1.09 -12.12 -21.30
C VAL A 182 2.34 -12.06 -22.20
N ARG A 183 2.72 -13.16 -22.86
CA ARG A 183 3.83 -13.14 -23.83
C ARG A 183 3.54 -12.23 -25.01
N GLN A 184 2.31 -12.20 -25.51
CA GLN A 184 1.92 -11.31 -26.60
C GLN A 184 2.01 -9.84 -26.18
N GLU A 185 1.58 -9.50 -24.96
CA GLU A 185 1.71 -8.15 -24.39
C GLU A 185 3.18 -7.73 -24.30
N LEU A 186 4.04 -8.59 -23.75
CA LEU A 186 5.49 -8.35 -23.66
C LEU A 186 6.13 -8.18 -25.05
N ALA A 187 5.78 -9.03 -26.02
CA ALA A 187 6.31 -8.98 -27.37
C ALA A 187 5.82 -7.76 -28.17
N SER A 188 4.69 -7.16 -27.77
CA SER A 188 4.15 -5.97 -28.45
C SER A 188 5.00 -4.72 -28.28
N GLY A 189 5.88 -4.70 -27.27
CA GLY A 189 6.70 -3.53 -26.91
C GLY A 189 5.89 -2.33 -26.41
N ARG A 190 4.57 -2.49 -26.21
CA ARG A 190 3.70 -1.44 -25.66
C ARG A 190 3.82 -1.40 -24.12
N PRO A 191 3.62 -0.24 -23.49
CA PRO A 191 3.48 -0.16 -22.04
C PRO A 191 2.40 -1.13 -21.55
N TYR A 192 2.73 -1.93 -20.54
CA TYR A 192 1.84 -2.89 -19.91
C TYR A 192 1.86 -2.70 -18.39
N ASP A 193 0.96 -3.38 -17.69
CA ASP A 193 0.90 -3.38 -16.23
C ASP A 193 1.56 -4.65 -15.69
N PRO A 194 2.75 -4.55 -15.07
CA PRO A 194 3.47 -5.72 -14.58
C PRO A 194 2.81 -6.36 -13.36
N LEU A 195 2.09 -5.60 -12.52
CA LEU A 195 1.36 -6.17 -11.39
C LEU A 195 0.14 -6.95 -11.87
N ASP A 196 -0.58 -6.43 -12.86
CA ASP A 196 -1.68 -7.18 -13.49
C ASP A 196 -1.17 -8.46 -14.18
N ALA A 197 -0.08 -8.38 -14.94
CA ALA A 197 0.52 -9.55 -15.59
C ALA A 197 0.90 -10.64 -14.57
N LEU A 198 1.58 -10.28 -13.47
CA LEU A 198 1.89 -11.20 -12.39
C LEU A 198 0.62 -11.79 -11.77
N ARG A 199 -0.39 -10.96 -11.49
CA ARG A 199 -1.65 -11.41 -10.89
C ARG A 199 -2.34 -12.44 -11.75
N ARG A 200 -2.43 -12.22 -13.07
CA ARG A 200 -2.98 -13.19 -14.02
C ARG A 200 -2.19 -14.51 -14.04
N ILE A 201 -0.85 -14.44 -14.09
CA ILE A 201 0.00 -15.64 -14.07
C ILE A 201 -0.22 -16.45 -12.79
N VAL A 202 -0.11 -15.80 -11.63
CA VAL A 202 -0.21 -16.46 -10.31
C VAL A 202 -1.61 -17.05 -10.12
N ALA A 203 -2.66 -16.29 -10.45
CA ALA A 203 -4.04 -16.76 -10.32
C ALA A 203 -4.33 -17.97 -11.23
N ALA A 204 -3.82 -17.98 -12.47
CA ALA A 204 -4.01 -19.10 -13.39
C ALA A 204 -3.21 -20.35 -12.99
N ALA A 205 -2.03 -20.17 -12.37
CA ALA A 205 -1.17 -21.28 -11.93
C ALA A 205 -1.61 -21.90 -10.59
N THR A 206 -2.17 -21.11 -9.67
CA THR A 206 -2.53 -21.55 -8.30
C THR A 206 -3.42 -22.81 -8.26
N PRO A 207 -4.47 -22.95 -9.10
CA PRO A 207 -5.28 -24.16 -9.14
C PRO A 207 -4.52 -25.44 -9.54
N LEU A 208 -3.33 -25.35 -10.12
CA LEU A 208 -2.50 -26.52 -10.43
C LEU A 208 -1.68 -27.00 -9.23
N GLY A 209 -1.80 -26.37 -8.06
CA GLY A 209 -0.99 -26.67 -6.87
C GLY A 209 0.33 -25.90 -6.84
N ALA A 210 0.49 -24.91 -7.72
CA ALA A 210 1.61 -24.00 -7.76
C ALA A 210 1.67 -23.13 -6.49
N GLY A 211 2.88 -22.72 -6.10
CA GLY A 211 3.03 -21.64 -5.11
C GLY A 211 3.21 -22.06 -3.66
N ARG A 212 3.71 -23.27 -3.40
CA ARG A 212 4.23 -23.62 -2.05
C ARG A 212 5.61 -23.02 -1.79
N THR A 213 6.44 -22.86 -2.83
CA THR A 213 7.74 -22.18 -2.81
C THR A 213 8.08 -21.68 -4.21
N GLY A 214 9.07 -20.79 -4.33
CA GLY A 214 9.62 -20.34 -5.62
C GLY A 214 8.97 -19.07 -6.16
N VAL A 215 9.20 -18.80 -7.44
CA VAL A 215 8.92 -17.49 -8.06
C VAL A 215 7.44 -17.07 -7.99
N LEU A 216 6.50 -18.01 -8.11
CA LEU A 216 5.07 -17.70 -8.05
C LEU A 216 4.61 -17.33 -6.63
N SER A 217 5.24 -17.89 -5.60
CA SER A 217 5.01 -17.49 -4.20
C SER A 217 5.59 -16.11 -3.92
N ALA A 218 6.78 -15.79 -4.45
CA ALA A 218 7.36 -14.46 -4.37
C ALA A 218 6.51 -13.41 -5.09
N ALA A 219 5.99 -13.73 -6.28
CA ALA A 219 5.08 -12.86 -7.02
C ALA A 219 3.76 -12.62 -6.26
N ALA A 220 3.17 -13.68 -5.68
CA ALA A 220 1.97 -13.56 -4.85
C ALA A 220 2.21 -12.65 -3.64
N LEU A 221 3.37 -12.77 -3.00
CA LEU A 221 3.75 -11.95 -1.85
C LEU A 221 3.94 -10.48 -2.24
N LEU A 222 4.58 -10.21 -3.38
CA LEU A 222 4.74 -8.85 -3.91
C LEU A 222 3.37 -8.19 -4.17
N LEU A 223 2.45 -8.91 -4.82
CA LEU A 223 1.09 -8.44 -5.10
C LEU A 223 0.34 -8.11 -3.80
N ALA A 224 0.31 -9.05 -2.85
CA ALA A 224 -0.36 -8.87 -1.57
C ALA A 224 0.19 -7.68 -0.78
N ARG A 225 1.53 -7.55 -0.70
CA ARG A 225 2.19 -6.41 -0.03
C ARG A 225 1.85 -5.09 -0.69
N SER A 226 1.88 -5.03 -2.02
CA SER A 226 1.54 -3.81 -2.76
C SER A 226 0.09 -3.39 -2.53
N ALA A 227 -0.84 -4.34 -2.64
CA ALA A 227 -2.26 -4.08 -2.44
C ALA A 227 -2.56 -3.62 -1.01
N VAL A 228 -2.05 -4.34 0.00
CA VAL A 228 -2.22 -3.97 1.42
C VAL A 228 -1.61 -2.60 1.69
N ALA A 229 -0.38 -2.32 1.24
CA ALA A 229 0.24 -1.01 1.46
C ALA A 229 -0.54 0.14 0.81
N GLY A 230 -1.10 -0.07 -0.37
CA GLY A 230 -1.99 0.91 -1.03
C GLY A 230 -3.26 1.16 -0.23
N ALA A 231 -3.93 0.09 0.20
CA ALA A 231 -5.15 0.16 1.00
C ALA A 231 -4.92 0.83 2.37
N THR A 232 -3.85 0.46 3.08
CA THR A 232 -3.43 1.12 4.32
C THR A 232 -3.21 2.62 4.08
N GLY A 233 -2.51 3.00 3.01
CA GLY A 233 -2.33 4.40 2.63
C GLY A 233 -3.66 5.13 2.43
N PHE A 234 -4.59 4.55 1.68
CA PHE A 234 -5.91 5.12 1.42
C PHE A 234 -6.73 5.28 2.72
N VAL A 235 -6.81 4.24 3.55
CA VAL A 235 -7.53 4.29 4.83
C VAL A 235 -6.92 5.31 5.78
N THR A 236 -5.58 5.45 5.82
CA THR A 236 -4.92 6.40 6.70
C THR A 236 -5.19 7.86 6.32
N THR A 237 -5.33 8.18 5.03
CA THR A 237 -5.61 9.55 4.55
C THR A 237 -7.09 9.89 4.52
N HIS A 238 -7.98 8.89 4.52
CA HIS A 238 -9.44 9.06 4.42
C HIS A 238 -10.20 8.52 5.64
N ARG A 239 -9.59 8.54 6.84
CA ARG A 239 -10.18 8.00 8.08
C ARG A 239 -11.58 8.54 8.39
N GLY A 240 -11.93 9.76 7.98
CA GLY A 240 -13.28 10.32 8.17
C GLY A 240 -14.34 9.79 7.21
N ALA A 241 -13.94 9.28 6.04
CA ALA A 241 -14.82 8.83 4.97
C ALA A 241 -14.90 7.30 4.85
N VAL A 242 -13.88 6.58 5.32
CA VAL A 242 -13.81 5.12 5.25
C VAL A 242 -14.58 4.48 6.41
N GLY A 243 -15.60 3.69 6.08
CA GLY A 243 -16.45 2.97 7.03
C GLY A 243 -15.77 1.78 7.74
N PRO A 244 -16.40 1.23 8.79
CA PRO A 244 -15.85 0.12 9.58
C PRO A 244 -15.70 -1.18 8.78
N GLU A 245 -16.53 -1.43 7.77
CA GLU A 245 -16.46 -2.61 6.91
C GLU A 245 -15.13 -2.64 6.15
N ALA A 246 -14.78 -1.55 5.46
CA ALA A 246 -13.52 -1.43 4.72
C ALA A 246 -12.28 -1.59 5.63
N ARG A 247 -12.35 -1.08 6.87
CA ARG A 247 -11.26 -1.26 7.86
C ARG A 247 -11.14 -2.71 8.31
N THR A 248 -12.26 -3.40 8.47
CA THR A 248 -12.28 -4.82 8.83
C THR A 248 -11.74 -5.67 7.69
N THR A 249 -12.11 -5.36 6.45
CA THR A 249 -11.57 -6.00 5.24
C THR A 249 -10.05 -5.82 5.15
N LEU A 250 -9.54 -4.60 5.37
CA LEU A 250 -8.11 -4.33 5.40
C LEU A 250 -7.40 -5.12 6.51
N ALA A 251 -7.97 -5.14 7.72
CA ALA A 251 -7.39 -5.90 8.83
C ALA A 251 -7.32 -7.41 8.53
N GLU A 252 -8.31 -7.96 7.83
CA GLU A 252 -8.28 -9.36 7.38
C GLU A 252 -7.23 -9.59 6.29
N ALA A 253 -7.08 -8.66 5.34
CA ALA A 253 -6.00 -8.71 4.35
C ALA A 253 -4.61 -8.69 4.99
N GLU A 254 -4.41 -7.81 5.99
CA GLU A 254 -3.18 -7.73 6.79
C GLU A 254 -2.92 -9.03 7.56
N ARG A 255 -3.97 -9.63 8.15
CA ARG A 255 -3.87 -10.91 8.86
C ARG A 255 -3.43 -12.04 7.92
N LEU A 256 -4.05 -12.15 6.74
CA LEU A 256 -3.68 -13.15 5.74
C LEU A 256 -2.24 -12.96 5.26
N LEU A 257 -1.82 -11.71 5.03
CA LEU A 257 -0.45 -11.39 4.66
C LEU A 257 0.58 -11.78 5.74
N ALA A 258 0.25 -11.60 7.02
CA ALA A 258 1.16 -11.87 8.14
C ALA A 258 1.34 -13.36 8.45
N VAL A 259 0.29 -14.17 8.26
CA VAL A 259 0.29 -15.59 8.65
C VAL A 259 0.71 -16.52 7.50
N SER A 260 0.67 -16.05 6.25
CA SER A 260 0.71 -16.93 5.10
C SER A 260 2.11 -17.34 4.60
N GLY A 261 2.28 -18.65 4.39
CA GLY A 261 3.26 -19.22 3.46
C GLY A 261 2.64 -19.81 2.19
N ALA A 262 1.32 -19.70 2.00
CA ALA A 262 0.58 -20.28 0.87
C ALA A 262 0.15 -19.20 -0.14
N THR A 263 0.41 -19.44 -1.44
CA THR A 263 0.01 -18.52 -2.51
C THR A 263 -1.48 -18.21 -2.55
N ALA A 264 -2.37 -19.15 -2.21
CA ALA A 264 -3.81 -18.92 -2.20
C ALA A 264 -4.22 -17.82 -1.19
N ASP A 265 -3.70 -17.87 0.02
CA ASP A 265 -3.97 -16.87 1.06
C ASP A 265 -3.39 -15.50 0.67
N LEU A 266 -2.24 -15.47 0.00
CA LEU A 266 -1.66 -14.22 -0.53
C LEU A 266 -2.53 -13.61 -1.64
N LEU A 267 -3.11 -14.43 -2.52
CA LEU A 267 -4.08 -13.96 -3.51
C LEU A 267 -5.37 -13.45 -2.85
N SER A 268 -5.83 -14.11 -1.77
CA SER A 268 -6.95 -13.62 -0.98
C SER A 268 -6.63 -12.28 -0.30
N ALA A 269 -5.42 -12.11 0.23
CA ALA A 269 -4.97 -10.83 0.78
C ALA A 269 -4.92 -9.72 -0.28
N ASP A 270 -4.37 -9.99 -1.48
CA ASP A 270 -4.40 -9.04 -2.61
C ASP A 270 -5.85 -8.67 -2.98
N ALA A 271 -6.74 -9.66 -3.08
CA ALA A 271 -8.13 -9.43 -3.47
C ALA A 271 -8.89 -8.60 -2.43
N LEU A 272 -8.75 -8.91 -1.14
CA LEU A 272 -9.40 -8.15 -0.07
C LEU A 272 -8.87 -6.72 0.02
N ALA A 273 -7.57 -6.51 -0.14
CA ALA A 273 -6.99 -5.17 -0.07
C ALA A 273 -7.40 -4.28 -1.26
N ARG A 274 -7.80 -4.86 -2.40
CA ARG A 274 -8.28 -4.09 -3.57
C ARG A 274 -9.79 -3.85 -3.60
N ALA A 275 -10.55 -4.51 -2.72
CA ALA A 275 -12.01 -4.43 -2.65
C ALA A 275 -12.47 -3.18 -1.89
#